data_AF-A0A6A2FQV9-F1
#
_entry.id   AF-A0A6A2FQV9-F1
#
_cell.length_a   1.000
_cell.length_b   1.000
_cell.length_c   1.000
_cell.angle_alpha   90.00
_cell.angle_beta   90.00
_cell.angle_gamma   90.00
#
_symmetry.space_group_name_H-M   'P 1'
#
loop_
_entity.id
_entity.type
_entity.pdbx_description
1 polymer ?
#
loop_
_entity_poly.entity_id
_entity_poly.type
_entity_poly.pdbx_seq_one_letter_code
_entity_poly.pdbx_strand_id
1 'polypeptide(L)' 'MNTKNVKLPDNSRELQNIQHFVGGTHNILLVLVGVYFGKDDTTLGIIIALLTFLVSRLSSEISYQTSIKVVEEYGNSR' A
#
# COMPACT_ATOMS: atom_id res chain seq x y z
N MET A 1 -2.28 -17.80 -29.41
CA MET A 1 -2.07 -17.58 -27.97
C MET A 1 -3.42 -17.29 -27.34
N ASN A 2 -3.93 -18.20 -26.52
CA ASN A 2 -5.20 -18.02 -25.83
C ASN A 2 -4.90 -17.20 -24.58
N THR A 3 -5.23 -15.89 -24.60
CA THR A 3 -5.20 -15.04 -23.41
C THR A 3 -6.31 -15.53 -22.49
N LYS A 4 -6.00 -16.56 -21.68
CA LYS A 4 -6.78 -16.86 -20.49
C LYS A 4 -6.85 -15.56 -19.72
N ASN A 5 -8.05 -14.99 -19.61
CA ASN A 5 -8.38 -13.95 -18.65
C ASN A 5 -8.00 -14.54 -17.28
N VAL A 6 -6.79 -14.25 -16.81
CA VAL A 6 -6.37 -14.67 -15.49
C VAL A 6 -7.11 -13.76 -14.53
N LYS A 7 -8.30 -14.23 -14.14
CA LYS A 7 -9.12 -13.61 -13.12
C LYS A 7 -8.33 -13.77 -11.84
N LEU A 8 -7.76 -12.66 -11.39
CA LEU A 8 -7.20 -12.51 -10.05
C LEU A 8 -8.19 -13.12 -9.03
N PRO A 9 -7.75 -14.04 -8.15
CA PRO A 9 -8.63 -14.72 -7.20
C PRO A 9 -9.43 -13.70 -6.38
N ASP A 10 -10.63 -14.03 -5.91
CA ASP A 10 -11.49 -13.06 -5.24
C ASP A 10 -10.81 -12.37 -4.03
N ASN A 11 -9.91 -13.06 -3.32
CA ASN A 11 -9.10 -12.51 -2.22
C ASN A 11 -8.07 -11.46 -2.65
N SER A 12 -7.65 -11.45 -3.92
CA SER A 12 -6.69 -10.48 -4.47
C SER A 12 -7.33 -9.15 -4.86
N ARG A 13 -8.66 -9.12 -5.09
CA ARG A 13 -9.41 -7.87 -5.26
C ARG A 13 -9.52 -7.11 -3.93
N GLU A 14 -9.73 -7.82 -2.83
CA GLU A 14 -9.74 -7.23 -1.49
C GLU A 14 -8.37 -6.67 -1.12
N LEU A 15 -7.28 -7.43 -1.36
CA LEU A 15 -5.90 -6.96 -1.15
C LEU A 15 -5.56 -5.74 -2.01
N GLN A 16 -5.98 -5.71 -3.28
CA GLN A 16 -5.83 -4.54 -4.14
C GLN A 16 -6.59 -3.31 -3.61
N ASN A 17 -7.82 -3.50 -3.12
CA ASN A 17 -8.59 -2.42 -2.51
C ASN A 17 -7.91 -1.88 -1.25
N ILE A 18 -7.39 -2.76 -0.38
CA ILE A 18 -6.64 -2.36 0.80
C ILE A 18 -5.36 -1.61 0.37
N GLN A 19 -4.63 -2.10 -0.62
CA GLN A 19 -3.44 -1.43 -1.13
C GLN A 19 -3.76 -0.03 -1.69
N HIS A 20 -4.86 0.12 -2.42
CA HIS A 20 -5.29 1.42 -2.95
C HIS A 20 -5.67 2.39 -1.83
N PHE A 21 -6.39 1.93 -0.81
CA PHE A 21 -6.74 2.73 0.36
C PHE A 21 -5.51 3.17 1.16
N VAL A 22 -4.59 2.23 1.41
CA VAL A 22 -3.34 2.48 2.13
C VAL A 22 -2.45 3.45 1.34
N GLY A 23 -2.33 3.28 0.02
CA GLY A 23 -1.59 4.18 -0.85
C GLY A 23 -2.18 5.60 -0.89
N GLY A 24 -3.51 5.71 -0.99
CA GLY A 24 -4.20 7.01 -0.90
C GLY A 24 -3.96 7.70 0.43
N THR A 25 -4.05 6.95 1.53
CA THR A 25 -3.78 7.45 2.89
C THR A 25 -2.33 7.92 3.05
N HIS A 26 -1.36 7.17 2.51
CA HIS A 26 0.06 7.55 2.55
C HIS A 26 0.30 8.89 1.85
N ASN A 27 -0.26 9.08 0.65
CA ASN A 27 -0.10 10.33 -0.10
C ASN A 27 -0.70 11.53 0.63
N ILE A 28 -1.87 11.38 1.25
CA ILE A 28 -2.49 12.44 2.05
C ILE A 28 -1.60 12.79 3.24
N LEU A 29 -1.12 11.78 3.99
CA LEU A 29 -0.27 12.01 5.15
C LEU A 29 1.04 12.71 4.75
N LEU A 30 1.66 12.32 3.64
CA LEU A 30 2.90 12.94 3.14
C LEU A 30 2.70 14.44 2.84
N VAL A 31 1.57 14.81 2.22
CA VAL A 31 1.22 16.22 1.99
C VAL A 31 1.06 16.95 3.32
N LEU A 32 0.38 16.34 4.30
CA LEU A 32 0.17 16.94 5.61
C LEU A 32 1.49 17.15 6.36
N VAL A 33 2.44 16.21 6.28
CA VAL A 33 3.80 16.40 6.84
C VAL A 33 4.39 17.72 6.33
N GLY A 34 4.42 17.93 5.02
CA GLY A 34 4.96 19.15 4.42
C GLY A 34 4.23 20.42 4.89
N VAL A 35 2.91 20.37 5.02
CA VAL A 35 2.09 21.50 5.48
C VAL A 35 2.39 21.86 6.94
N TYR A 36 2.47 20.89 7.85
CA TYR A 36 2.64 21.17 9.28
C TYR A 36 4.08 21.56 9.63
N PHE A 37 5.08 20.94 9.00
CA PHE A 37 6.46 21.43 9.12
C PHE A 37 6.63 22.85 8.54
N GLY A 38 5.91 23.19 7.47
CA GLY A 38 5.92 24.55 6.89
C GLY A 38 5.15 25.61 7.69
N LYS A 39 4.36 25.23 8.69
CA LYS A 39 3.58 26.14 9.56
C LYS A 39 4.20 26.32 10.95
N ASP A 40 5.45 25.87 11.15
CA ASP A 40 6.15 25.81 12.44
C ASP A 40 5.47 24.94 13.52
N ASP A 41 4.40 24.21 13.18
CA ASP A 41 3.77 23.22 14.05
C ASP A 41 4.50 21.88 13.97
N THR A 42 5.75 21.92 14.44
CA THR A 42 6.72 20.82 14.34
C THR A 42 6.23 19.56 15.06
N THR A 43 5.50 19.72 16.17
CA THR A 43 4.93 18.58 16.91
C THR A 43 3.93 17.81 16.06
N LEU A 44 2.98 18.49 15.42
CA LEU A 44 2.05 17.84 14.50
C LEU A 44 2.76 17.26 13.28
N GLY A 45 3.77 17.97 12.74
CA GLY A 45 4.61 17.46 11.66
C GLY A 45 5.27 16.12 12.00
N ILE A 46 5.87 16.00 13.19
CA ILE A 46 6.48 14.76 13.67
C ILE A 46 5.45 13.64 13.83
N ILE A 47 4.29 13.93 14.43
CA ILE A 47 3.23 12.93 14.62
C ILE A 47 2.76 12.39 13.26
N ILE A 48 2.52 13.27 12.30
CA ILE A 48 2.05 12.88 10.97
C ILE A 48 3.16 12.14 10.20
N ALA A 49 4.43 12.49 10.40
CA ALA A 49 5.56 11.77 9.80
C ALA A 49 5.65 10.33 10.34
N LEU A 50 5.47 10.14 11.65
CA LEU A 50 5.40 8.80 12.26
C LEU A 50 4.22 7.99 11.72
N LEU A 51 3.05 8.59 11.58
CA LEU A 51 1.89 7.95 10.95
C LEU A 51 2.18 7.57 9.49
N THR A 52 2.80 8.48 8.73
CA THR A 52 3.21 8.25 7.34
C THR A 52 4.15 7.05 7.24
N PHE A 53 5.12 6.95 8.15
CA PHE A 53 6.05 5.82 8.24
C PHE A 53 5.34 4.49 8.52
N LEU A 54 4.41 4.45 9.46
CA LEU A 54 3.62 3.25 9.78
C LEU A 54 2.78 2.79 8.57
N VAL A 55 2.12 3.72 7.89
CA VAL A 55 1.34 3.42 6.67
C VAL A 55 2.25 2.90 5.55
N SER A 56 3.48 3.42 5.44
CA SER A 56 4.49 2.93 4.47
C SER A 56 4.88 1.48 4.75
N ARG A 57 5.09 1.13 6.02
CA ARG A 57 5.40 -0.26 6.44
C ARG A 57 4.25 -1.20 6.13
N LEU A 58 3.01 -0.80 6.41
CA LEU A 58 1.82 -1.58 6.07
C LEU A 58 1.69 -1.76 4.55
N SER A 59 1.91 -0.70 3.77
CA SER A 59 1.89 -0.77 2.31
C SER A 59 2.92 -1.77 1.77
N SER A 60 4.14 -1.74 2.30
CA SER A 60 5.22 -2.68 1.95
C SER A 60 4.84 -4.12 2.27
N GLU A 61 4.24 -4.37 3.44
CA GLU A 61 3.82 -5.70 3.86
C GLU A 61 2.69 -6.26 2.98
N ILE A 62 1.69 -5.43 2.68
CA ILE A 62 0.59 -5.81 1.78
C ILE A 62 1.13 -6.14 0.38
N SER A 63 2.07 -5.33 -0.13
CA SER A 63 2.72 -5.57 -1.42
C SER A 63 3.51 -6.88 -1.41
N TYR A 64 4.23 -7.18 -0.32
CA TYR A 64 4.98 -8.43 -0.16
C TYR A 64 4.05 -9.65 -0.16
N GLN A 65 2.99 -9.63 0.63
CA GLN A 65 2.01 -10.73 0.66
C GLN A 65 1.29 -10.91 -0.69
N THR A 66 0.98 -9.80 -1.37
CA THR A 66 0.40 -9.85 -2.72
C THR A 66 1.37 -10.48 -3.71
N SER A 67 2.65 -10.11 -3.65
CA SER A 67 3.70 -10.69 -4.49
C SER A 67 3.90 -12.18 -4.26
N ILE A 68 3.91 -12.64 -3.00
CA ILE A 68 4.04 -14.08 -2.70
C ILE A 68 2.85 -14.86 -3.26
N LYS A 69 1.62 -14.41 -2.99
CA LYS A 69 0.40 -15.10 -3.45
C LYS A 69 0.38 -15.23 -4.98
N VAL A 70 0.76 -14.17 -5.68
CA VAL A 70 0.93 -14.19 -7.14
C VAL A 70 1.98 -15.24 -7.54
N VAL A 71 3.17 -15.24 -6.94
CA VAL A 71 4.23 -16.20 -7.27
C VAL A 71 3.82 -17.64 -7.00
N GLU A 72 3.14 -17.93 -5.89
CA GLU A 72 2.64 -19.28 -5.58
C GLU A 72 1.61 -19.76 -6.63
N GLU A 73 0.67 -18.91 -7.04
CA GLU A 73 -0.36 -19.29 -8.02
C GLU A 73 0.20 -19.54 -9.43
N TYR A 74 1.14 -18.71 -9.89
CA TYR A 74 1.75 -18.88 -11.21
C TYR A 74 2.91 -19.89 -11.20
N GLY A 75 3.54 -20.11 -10.05
CA GLY A 75 4.63 -21.08 -9.87
C GLY A 75 4.17 -22.53 -9.76
N ASN A 76 2.99 -22.77 -9.17
CA ASN A 76 2.40 -24.11 -9.00
C ASN A 76 1.60 -24.58 -10.23
N SER A 77 1.60 -23.81 -11.31
CA SER A 77 1.00 -24.15 -12.61
C SER A 77 1.98 -24.86 -13.56
N ARG A 78 3.06 -25.45 -13.03
CA ARG A 78 4.04 -26.28 -13.77
C ARG A 78 3.98 -27.74 -13.36
#